data_AF-A0A8C1B7Y7-F1
#
_entry.id   AF-A0A8C1B7Y7-F1
#
_cell.length_a   1.000
_cell.length_b   1.000
_cell.length_c   1.000
_cell.angle_alpha   90.00
_cell.angle_beta   90.00
_cell.angle_gamma   90.00
#
_symmetry.space_group_name_H-M   'P 1'
#
loop_
_entity.id
_entity.type
_entity.pdbx_description
1 polymer ?
#
loop_
_entity_poly.entity_id
_entity_poly.type
_entity_poly.pdbx_seq_one_letter_code
_entity_poly.pdbx_strand_id
1 'polypeptide(L)'
;MRRHFRASLIKTEAWEGYEFADMEIKITESTDCYGAVLWPSAMVLCHFLDTHREEYNLMDKNIIELGAGTGLGTIVTSVLGAKVTSTDLPDVLSNLRHNVNRNTRGRCRHEPCVTELSWGNMVYADPYLHKLMETFMHLSSDDTIILWAMRFRLDPENSFVDTF
;
A
#
# COMPACT_ATOMS: atom_id res chain seq x y z
N MET A 1 -17.11 -5.00 -1.28
CA MET A 1 -16.10 -5.38 -0.29
C MET A 1 -16.74 -6.24 0.79
N ARG A 2 -16.27 -7.47 0.99
CA ARG A 2 -16.65 -8.33 2.12
C ARG A 2 -15.46 -8.42 3.08
N ARG A 3 -15.69 -8.10 4.35
CA ARG A 3 -14.70 -8.21 5.43
C ARG A 3 -15.10 -9.36 6.35
N HIS A 4 -14.17 -10.29 6.58
CA HIS A 4 -14.40 -11.42 7.47
C HIS A 4 -13.30 -11.48 8.54
N PHE A 5 -13.71 -11.46 9.81
CA PHE A 5 -12.81 -11.71 10.93
C PHE A 5 -12.83 -13.20 11.27
N ARG A 6 -11.65 -13.83 11.40
CA ARG A 6 -11.54 -15.20 11.91
C ARG A 6 -10.59 -15.24 13.11
N ALA A 7 -11.16 -15.39 14.29
CA ALA A 7 -10.38 -15.77 15.47
C ALA A 7 -9.77 -17.17 15.23
N SER A 8 -8.46 -17.27 15.40
CA SER A 8 -7.76 -18.54 15.29
C SER A 8 -7.89 -19.32 16.60
N LEU A 9 -8.57 -20.46 16.57
CA LEU A 9 -8.70 -21.37 17.72
C LEU A 9 -7.53 -22.36 17.86
N ILE A 10 -6.57 -22.38 16.90
CA ILE A 10 -5.51 -23.41 16.82
C ILE A 10 -4.10 -22.80 16.57
N LYS A 11 -4.00 -21.57 16.05
CA LYS A 11 -2.74 -20.82 15.85
C LYS A 11 -2.73 -19.50 16.64
N THR A 12 -1.57 -19.06 17.09
CA THR A 12 -1.38 -17.89 17.95
C THR A 12 -1.50 -16.52 17.26
N GLU A 13 -1.70 -16.47 15.94
CA GLU A 13 -1.76 -15.20 15.18
C GLU A 13 -3.19 -14.93 14.65
N ALA A 14 -3.75 -13.77 15.02
CA ALA A 14 -4.99 -13.24 14.46
C ALA A 14 -4.74 -12.62 13.08
N TRP A 15 -5.71 -12.72 12.18
CA TRP A 15 -5.67 -12.10 10.86
C TRP A 15 -7.06 -11.62 10.44
N GLU A 16 -7.09 -10.62 9.56
CA GLU A 16 -8.30 -10.11 8.94
C GLU A 16 -8.37 -10.51 7.46
N GLY A 17 -9.55 -10.99 7.04
CA GLY A 17 -9.82 -11.46 5.69
C GLY A 17 -10.52 -10.40 4.84
N TYR A 18 -9.97 -10.17 3.65
CA TYR A 18 -10.48 -9.24 2.65
C TYR A 18 -10.65 -9.95 1.31
N GLU A 19 -11.63 -9.55 0.52
CA GLU A 19 -11.88 -10.10 -0.81
C GLU A 19 -11.65 -9.03 -1.87
N PHE A 20 -10.63 -9.25 -2.72
CA PHE A 20 -10.25 -8.40 -3.85
C PHE A 20 -9.70 -9.28 -4.97
N ALA A 21 -9.88 -8.88 -6.23
CA ALA A 21 -9.39 -9.65 -7.38
C ALA A 21 -9.81 -11.13 -7.34
N ASP A 22 -11.02 -11.39 -6.85
CA ASP A 22 -11.60 -12.73 -6.66
C ASP A 22 -10.76 -13.66 -5.75
N MET A 23 -9.95 -13.06 -4.87
CA MET A 23 -9.05 -13.75 -3.95
C MET A 23 -9.28 -13.32 -2.49
N GLU A 24 -9.22 -14.29 -1.57
CA GLU A 24 -9.11 -14.02 -0.13
C GLU A 24 -7.68 -13.55 0.20
N ILE A 25 -7.55 -12.29 0.59
CA ILE A 25 -6.34 -11.66 1.11
C ILE A 25 -6.37 -11.71 2.63
N LYS A 26 -5.28 -12.18 3.24
CA LYS A 26 -5.11 -12.27 4.69
C LYS A 26 -4.09 -11.27 5.15
N ILE A 27 -4.52 -10.33 5.98
CA ILE A 27 -3.65 -9.30 6.55
C ILE A 27 -3.42 -9.60 8.03
N THR A 28 -2.15 -9.67 8.40
CA THR A 28 -1.70 -9.62 9.80
C THR A 28 -1.39 -8.16 10.13
N GLU A 29 -2.07 -7.63 11.16
CA GLU A 29 -1.73 -6.33 11.73
C GLU A 29 -0.75 -6.51 12.89
N SER A 30 0.12 -5.53 13.12
CA SER A 30 0.95 -5.46 14.32
C SER A 30 0.61 -4.21 15.11
N THR A 31 0.37 -4.38 16.41
CA THR A 31 0.15 -3.29 17.37
C THR A 31 1.46 -2.67 17.84
N ASP A 32 2.60 -3.29 17.53
CA ASP A 32 3.92 -2.88 18.03
C ASP A 32 4.53 -1.74 17.19
N CYS A 33 4.02 -1.53 15.97
CA CYS A 33 4.39 -0.39 15.12
C CYS A 33 3.15 0.25 14.47
N TYR A 34 3.02 1.57 14.59
CA TYR A 34 1.89 2.33 14.04
C TYR A 34 1.69 2.15 12.52
N GLY A 35 2.74 1.77 11.79
CA GLY A 35 2.69 1.50 10.35
C GLY A 35 2.08 0.14 9.96
N ALA A 36 1.75 -0.74 10.92
CA ALA A 36 1.28 -2.09 10.64
C ALA A 36 -0.21 -2.32 10.91
N VAL A 37 -1.03 -1.26 10.93
CA VAL A 37 -2.50 -1.33 10.95
C VAL A 37 -3.05 -1.05 9.55
N LEU A 38 -4.14 -1.70 9.15
CA LEU A 38 -4.77 -1.45 7.87
C LEU A 38 -5.62 -0.16 7.90
N TRP A 39 -5.28 0.78 7.03
CA TRP A 39 -5.98 2.05 6.91
C TRP A 39 -7.19 1.98 5.96
N PRO A 40 -8.31 2.66 6.27
CA PRO A 40 -9.48 2.70 5.39
C PRO A 40 -9.20 3.25 3.99
N SER A 41 -8.27 4.18 3.84
CA SER A 41 -7.89 4.72 2.53
C SER A 41 -7.31 3.65 1.61
N ALA A 42 -6.50 2.73 2.14
CA ALA A 42 -5.94 1.61 1.37
C ALA A 42 -7.06 0.69 0.85
N MET A 43 -8.06 0.41 1.70
CA MET A 43 -9.23 -0.38 1.31
C MET A 43 -10.04 0.29 0.20
N VAL A 44 -10.24 1.60 0.27
CA VAL A 44 -10.96 2.38 -0.77
C VAL A 44 -10.19 2.38 -2.08
N LEU A 45 -8.87 2.64 -2.05
CA LEU A 45 -8.04 2.64 -3.26
C LEU A 45 -8.00 1.26 -3.93
N CYS A 46 -7.85 0.19 -3.13
CA CYS A 46 -7.90 -1.19 -3.65
C CYS A 46 -9.26 -1.49 -4.27
N HIS A 47 -10.35 -1.06 -3.65
CA HIS A 47 -11.69 -1.29 -4.18
C HIS A 47 -11.90 -0.54 -5.50
N PHE A 48 -11.43 0.70 -5.60
CA PHE A 48 -11.47 1.49 -6.83
C PHE A 48 -10.74 0.78 -7.98
N LEU A 49 -9.48 0.39 -7.76
CA LEU A 49 -8.67 -0.33 -8.76
C LEU A 49 -9.29 -1.66 -9.17
N ASP A 50 -9.85 -2.40 -8.21
CA ASP A 50 -10.45 -3.71 -8.44
C ASP A 50 -11.78 -3.64 -9.21
N THR A 51 -12.50 -2.53 -9.10
CA THR A 51 -13.81 -2.33 -9.78
C THR A 51 -13.70 -1.59 -11.12
N HIS A 52 -12.59 -0.89 -11.37
CA HIS A 52 -12.37 -0.10 -12.60
C HIS A 52 -11.20 -0.66 -13.43
N ARG A 53 -11.02 -2.00 -13.45
CA ARG A 53 -9.88 -2.66 -14.12
C ARG A 53 -9.79 -2.37 -15.62
N GLU A 54 -10.91 -2.09 -16.29
CA GLU A 54 -10.95 -1.76 -17.72
C GLU A 54 -10.39 -0.37 -18.01
N GLU A 55 -10.70 0.60 -17.16
CA GLU A 55 -10.20 1.98 -17.25
C GLU A 55 -8.76 2.09 -16.77
N TYR A 56 -8.41 1.34 -15.71
CA TYR A 56 -7.09 1.33 -15.08
C TYR A 56 -6.44 -0.04 -15.19
N ASN A 57 -6.05 -0.43 -16.40
CA ASN A 57 -5.34 -1.68 -16.62
C ASN A 57 -3.91 -1.64 -16.05
N LEU A 58 -3.69 -2.39 -14.98
CA LEU A 58 -2.39 -2.48 -14.30
C LEU A 58 -1.46 -3.56 -14.87
N MET A 59 -1.90 -4.34 -15.85
CA MET A 59 -1.13 -5.45 -16.41
C MET A 59 0.23 -4.97 -16.93
N ASP A 60 1.30 -5.58 -16.41
CA ASP A 60 2.69 -5.30 -16.74
C ASP A 60 3.17 -3.85 -16.49
N LYS A 61 2.36 -3.00 -15.81
CA LYS A 61 2.73 -1.64 -15.41
C LYS A 61 3.73 -1.64 -14.25
N ASN A 62 4.66 -0.69 -14.25
CA ASN A 62 5.55 -0.45 -13.12
C ASN A 62 4.81 0.40 -12.08
N ILE A 63 4.78 -0.06 -10.83
CA ILE A 63 4.16 0.65 -9.71
C ILE A 63 5.17 0.75 -8.58
N ILE A 64 5.27 1.93 -7.98
CA ILE A 64 5.93 2.13 -6.69
C ILE A 64 4.86 2.49 -5.65
N GLU A 65 4.78 1.74 -4.56
CA GLU A 65 3.90 2.06 -3.43
C GLU A 65 4.74 2.71 -2.33
N LEU A 66 4.34 3.92 -1.92
CA LEU A 66 4.99 4.71 -0.87
C LEU A 66 4.20 4.59 0.43
N GLY A 67 4.83 4.12 1.51
CA GLY A 67 4.15 3.92 2.79
C GLY A 67 3.13 2.78 2.72
N ALA A 68 3.57 1.60 2.26
CA ALA A 68 2.71 0.45 2.00
C ALA A 68 2.03 -0.13 3.27
N GLY A 69 2.59 0.13 4.45
CA GLY A 69 2.09 -0.33 5.74
C GLY A 69 1.95 -1.85 5.80
N THR A 70 0.71 -2.33 5.86
CA THR A 70 0.40 -3.77 5.84
C THR A 70 0.56 -4.42 4.46
N GLY A 71 0.65 -3.64 3.39
CA GLY A 71 0.88 -4.11 2.02
C GLY A 71 -0.38 -4.47 1.24
N LEU A 72 -1.58 -4.08 1.69
CA LEU A 72 -2.82 -4.41 0.97
C LEU A 72 -2.79 -3.90 -0.48
N GLY A 73 -2.37 -2.65 -0.70
CA GLY A 73 -2.24 -2.06 -2.03
C GLY A 73 -1.26 -2.83 -2.90
N THR A 74 -0.07 -3.13 -2.39
CA THR A 74 0.90 -4.01 -3.05
C THR A 74 0.30 -5.35 -3.45
N ILE A 75 -0.42 -6.03 -2.56
CA ILE A 75 -0.99 -7.35 -2.84
C ILE A 75 -2.02 -7.25 -3.98
N VAL A 76 -2.97 -6.32 -3.87
CA VAL A 76 -4.05 -6.15 -4.86
C VAL A 76 -3.47 -5.80 -6.22
N THR A 77 -2.58 -4.81 -6.29
CA THR A 77 -1.96 -4.39 -7.55
C THR A 77 -1.08 -5.48 -8.18
N SER A 78 -0.37 -6.28 -7.37
CA SER A 78 0.42 -7.42 -7.86
C SER A 78 -0.46 -8.53 -8.46
N VAL A 79 -1.60 -8.82 -7.83
CA VAL A 79 -2.57 -9.82 -8.33
C VAL A 79 -3.25 -9.33 -9.62
N LEU A 80 -3.48 -8.03 -9.73
CA LEU A 80 -3.96 -7.38 -10.96
C LEU A 80 -2.90 -7.33 -12.07
N GLY A 81 -1.69 -7.85 -11.85
CA GLY A 81 -0.66 -8.07 -12.87
C GLY A 81 0.43 -7.00 -12.96
N ALA A 82 0.50 -6.07 -12.01
CA ALA A 82 1.53 -5.03 -11.97
C ALA A 82 2.90 -5.58 -11.54
N LYS A 83 3.95 -4.82 -11.89
CA LYS A 83 5.32 -4.96 -11.38
C LYS A 83 5.50 -3.98 -10.22
N VAL A 84 5.37 -4.46 -9.00
CA VAL A 84 5.27 -3.60 -7.82
C VAL A 84 6.60 -3.53 -7.06
N THR A 85 7.06 -2.31 -6.78
CA THR A 85 8.06 -2.01 -5.76
C THR A 85 7.35 -1.40 -4.56
N SER A 86 7.23 -2.18 -3.49
CA SER A 86 6.58 -1.83 -2.24
C SER A 86 7.59 -1.23 -1.27
N THR A 87 7.30 -0.04 -0.74
CA THR A 87 8.24 0.69 0.11
C THR A 87 7.63 1.17 1.42
N ASP A 88 8.42 1.11 2.49
CA ASP A 88 8.09 1.65 3.81
C ASP A 88 9.36 1.87 4.65
N LEU A 89 9.19 2.32 5.89
CA LEU A 89 10.23 2.47 6.89
C LEU A 89 10.77 1.10 7.37
N PRO A 90 12.04 1.03 7.83
CA PRO A 90 12.67 -0.21 8.28
C PRO A 90 11.82 -1.07 9.23
N ASP A 91 11.19 -0.43 10.20
CA ASP A 91 10.42 -1.10 11.27
C ASP A 91 9.13 -1.76 10.76
N VAL A 92 8.67 -1.40 9.55
CA VAL A 92 7.45 -1.95 8.93
C VAL A 92 7.77 -3.10 7.97
N LEU A 93 8.99 -3.14 7.41
CA LEU A 93 9.38 -4.06 6.33
C LEU A 93 9.18 -5.53 6.66
N SER A 94 9.36 -5.93 7.92
CA SER A 94 9.15 -7.32 8.35
C SER A 94 7.68 -7.74 8.18
N ASN A 95 6.75 -6.95 8.70
CA ASN A 95 5.31 -7.22 8.60
C ASN A 95 4.82 -7.10 7.15
N LEU A 96 5.26 -6.05 6.45
CA LEU A 96 4.97 -5.86 5.03
C LEU A 96 5.38 -7.08 4.20
N ARG A 97 6.63 -7.54 4.36
CA ARG A 97 7.15 -8.71 3.66
C ARG A 97 6.38 -9.98 4.01
N HIS A 98 5.97 -10.15 5.27
CA HIS A 98 5.14 -11.28 5.69
C HIS A 98 3.80 -11.31 4.94
N ASN A 99 3.06 -10.20 4.96
CA ASN A 99 1.75 -10.09 4.34
C ASN A 99 1.84 -10.23 2.81
N VAL A 100 2.78 -9.55 2.17
CA VAL A 100 2.97 -9.63 0.72
C VAL A 100 3.26 -11.07 0.31
N ASN A 101 4.26 -11.72 0.90
CA ASN A 101 4.64 -13.09 0.56
C ASN A 101 3.51 -14.10 0.78
N ARG A 102 2.73 -13.94 1.86
CA ARG A 102 1.62 -14.85 2.17
C ARG A 102 0.54 -14.81 1.08
N ASN A 103 0.35 -13.67 0.42
CA ASN A 103 -0.76 -13.47 -0.51
C ASN A 103 -0.35 -13.49 -1.99
N THR A 104 0.93 -13.29 -2.34
CA THR A 104 1.36 -13.17 -3.74
C THR A 104 2.19 -14.35 -4.26
N ARG A 105 2.83 -15.15 -3.39
CA ARG A 105 3.68 -16.28 -3.81
C ARG A 105 2.91 -17.29 -4.66
N GLY A 106 3.38 -17.50 -5.89
CA GLY A 106 2.75 -18.40 -6.85
C GLY A 106 1.37 -17.95 -7.36
N ARG A 107 0.97 -16.70 -7.07
CA ARG A 107 -0.35 -16.14 -7.42
C ARG A 107 -0.27 -14.88 -8.27
N CYS A 108 0.92 -14.31 -8.43
CA CYS A 108 1.14 -13.10 -9.22
C CYS A 108 2.04 -13.39 -10.42
N ARG A 109 1.85 -12.62 -11.49
CA ARG A 109 2.67 -12.69 -12.71
C ARG A 109 4.11 -12.22 -12.46
N HIS A 110 4.26 -11.17 -11.66
CA HIS A 110 5.54 -10.61 -11.24
C HIS A 110 5.67 -10.73 -9.73
N GLU A 111 6.84 -11.14 -9.25
CA GLU A 111 7.12 -11.16 -7.82
C GLU A 111 7.30 -9.73 -7.32
N PRO A 112 6.51 -9.27 -6.32
CA PRO A 112 6.65 -7.92 -5.79
C PRO A 112 7.98 -7.76 -5.03
N CYS A 113 8.67 -6.64 -5.26
CA CYS A 113 9.83 -6.26 -4.50
C CYS A 113 9.40 -5.48 -3.24
N VAL A 114 9.98 -5.78 -2.09
CA VAL A 114 9.77 -5.01 -0.85
C VAL A 114 11.12 -4.43 -0.44
N THR A 115 11.20 -3.11 -0.28
CA THR A 115 12.44 -2.40 0.07
C THR A 115 12.18 -1.20 0.97
N GLU A 116 13.23 -0.73 1.65
CA GLU A 116 13.17 0.50 2.45
C GLU A 116 13.02 1.74 1.56
N LEU A 117 12.18 2.68 1.98
CA LEU A 117 12.22 4.06 1.52
C LEU A 117 11.73 4.99 2.63
N SER A 118 12.63 5.84 3.13
CA SER A 118 12.28 6.97 4.00
C SER A 118 12.04 8.21 3.16
N TRP A 119 10.90 8.88 3.36
CA TRP A 119 10.56 10.08 2.59
C TRP A 119 11.58 11.21 2.84
N GLY A 120 12.10 11.81 1.78
CA GLY A 120 13.03 12.94 1.85
C GLY A 120 14.39 12.64 2.48
N ASN A 121 15.04 11.54 2.08
CA ASN A 121 16.47 11.30 2.35
C ASN A 121 17.42 12.21 1.53
N MET A 122 16.93 13.35 1.02
CA MET A 122 17.76 14.49 0.65
C MET A 122 17.59 15.58 1.72
N VAL A 123 18.72 15.99 2.29
CA VAL A 123 18.88 16.91 3.43
C VAL A 123 17.93 18.12 3.33
N TYR A 124 17.08 18.35 4.37
CA TYR A 124 16.62 19.62 4.99
C TYR A 124 15.28 19.39 5.75
N ALA A 125 14.97 20.25 6.73
CA ALA A 125 14.00 20.00 7.81
C ALA A 125 12.70 20.83 7.66
N ASP A 126 11.58 20.15 7.43
CA ASP A 126 10.17 20.56 7.60
C ASP A 126 9.30 19.26 7.59
N PRO A 127 8.15 19.14 8.31
CA PRO A 127 7.65 17.84 8.71
C PRO A 127 6.86 17.15 7.59
N TYR A 128 7.55 16.24 6.92
CA TYR A 128 7.07 15.18 6.02
C TYR A 128 6.41 15.59 4.70
N LEU A 129 5.67 16.70 4.60
CA LEU A 129 4.93 17.01 3.38
C LEU A 129 5.84 17.42 2.21
N HIS A 130 6.77 18.35 2.44
CA HIS A 130 7.74 18.77 1.42
C HIS A 130 8.58 17.58 0.93
N LYS A 131 8.98 16.72 1.88
CA LYS A 131 9.75 15.50 1.60
C LYS A 131 9.00 14.50 0.75
N LEU A 132 7.69 14.38 0.95
CA LEU A 132 6.84 13.55 0.13
C LEU A 132 6.70 14.13 -1.29
N MET A 133 6.55 15.45 -1.42
CA MET A 133 6.52 16.10 -2.74
C MET A 133 7.83 15.91 -3.50
N GLU A 134 8.98 16.10 -2.83
CA GLU A 134 10.29 15.82 -3.43
C GLU A 134 10.41 14.36 -3.89
N THR A 135 9.87 13.43 -3.09
CA THR A 135 9.86 12.00 -3.44
C THR A 135 8.99 11.75 -4.68
N PHE A 136 7.82 12.37 -4.78
CA PHE A 136 7.00 12.29 -6.00
C PHE A 136 7.72 12.86 -7.21
N MET A 137 8.30 14.04 -7.10
CA MET A 137 9.05 14.67 -8.20
C MET A 137 10.25 13.84 -8.64
N HIS A 138 10.91 13.16 -7.70
CA HIS A 138 12.06 12.31 -8.00
C HIS A 138 11.67 10.99 -8.69
N LEU A 139 10.54 10.40 -8.30
CA LEU A 139 10.09 9.10 -8.80
C LEU A 139 9.20 9.19 -10.04
N SER A 140 8.68 10.38 -10.34
CA SER A 140 7.72 10.61 -11.42
C SER A 140 8.39 11.16 -12.67
N SER A 141 7.88 10.74 -13.82
CA SER A 141 8.08 11.32 -15.15
C SER A 141 6.77 11.95 -15.66
N ASP A 142 6.83 12.62 -16.81
CA ASP A 142 5.67 13.28 -17.43
C ASP A 142 4.47 12.35 -17.72
N ASP A 143 4.72 11.05 -17.85
CA ASP A 143 3.71 10.00 -18.08
C ASP A 143 3.32 9.22 -16.82
N THR A 144 3.83 9.63 -15.65
CA THR A 144 3.50 8.99 -14.37
C THR A 144 2.10 9.40 -13.89
N ILE A 145 1.29 8.41 -13.54
CA ILE A 145 -0.01 8.63 -12.91
C ILE A 145 0.14 8.42 -11.40
N ILE A 146 -0.16 9.47 -10.64
CA ILE A 146 -0.18 9.41 -9.18
C ILE A 146 -1.63 9.14 -8.73
N LEU A 147 -1.83 8.01 -8.06
CA LEU A 147 -3.09 7.70 -7.39
C LEU A 147 -2.91 7.90 -5.90
N TRP A 148 -3.76 8.76 -5.31
CA TRP A 148 -3.68 9.11 -3.91
C TRP A 148 -5.05 8.97 -3.25
N ALA A 149 -5.10 8.26 -2.12
CA ALA A 149 -6.30 8.15 -1.29
C ALA A 149 -5.96 8.52 0.15
N MET A 150 -6.74 9.44 0.72
CA MET A 150 -6.60 9.89 2.10
C MET A 150 -7.97 10.01 2.76
N ARG A 151 -7.96 10.00 4.09
CA ARG A 151 -9.10 10.44 4.88
C ARG A 151 -8.88 11.90 5.26
N PHE A 152 -9.80 12.78 4.88
CA PHE A 152 -9.81 14.16 5.35
C PHE A 152 -9.86 14.21 6.88
N ARG A 153 -8.96 15.00 7.48
CA ARG A 153 -8.91 15.27 8.92
C ARG A 153 -9.30 16.73 9.18
N LEU A 154 -9.32 17.18 10.44
CA LEU A 154 -9.61 18.60 10.72
C LEU A 154 -8.41 19.49 10.36
N ASP A 155 -8.70 20.78 10.16
CA ASP A 155 -8.04 21.70 9.24
C ASP A 155 -6.80 22.43 9.81
N PRO A 156 -5.73 21.69 10.15
CA PRO A 156 -4.44 22.06 9.58
C PRO A 156 -3.86 20.94 8.70
N GLU A 157 -4.31 19.70 8.86
CA GLU A 157 -3.75 18.53 8.19
C GLU A 157 -4.18 18.37 6.72
N ASN A 158 -5.12 19.18 6.22
CA ASN A 158 -5.62 19.10 4.83
C ASN A 158 -5.06 20.17 3.88
N SER A 159 -4.34 21.19 4.39
CA SER A 159 -3.80 22.29 3.59
C SER A 159 -2.90 21.85 2.42
N PHE A 160 -2.46 20.60 2.42
CA PHE A 160 -1.67 19.99 1.36
C PHE A 160 -2.42 19.63 0.08
N VAL A 161 -3.75 19.44 0.15
CA VAL A 161 -4.57 19.12 -1.03
C VAL A 161 -4.48 20.26 -2.04
N ASP A 162 -4.39 21.50 -1.57
CA ASP A 162 -4.34 22.71 -2.39
C ASP A 162 -3.03 22.87 -3.19
N THR A 163 -2.06 21.94 -3.03
CA THR A 163 -0.77 21.96 -3.75
C THR A 163 -0.79 21.10 -5.03
N PHE A 164 -1.88 20.35 -5.26
CA PHE A 164 -2.11 19.52 -6.45
C PHE A 164 -3.17 20.12 -7.37
#